data_AF-H8GQU6-F1
#
_entry.id   AF-H8GQU6-F1
#
_cell.length_a   1.000
_cell.length_b   1.000
_cell.length_c   1.000
_cell.angle_alpha   90.00
_cell.angle_beta   90.00
_cell.angle_gamma   90.00
#
_symmetry.space_group_name_H-M   'P 1'
#
loop_
_entity.id
_entity.type
_entity.pdbx_description
1 polymer ?
#
loop_
_entity_poly.entity_id
_entity_poly.type
_entity_poly.pdbx_seq_one_letter_code
_entity_poly.pdbx_strand_id
1 'polypeptide(L)' 'MAISEETRKTHDTPSKCANPACSCNVSPDRKYCSEQCAGMATMDSCDCGHLECEAYTEQER' A
#
# COMPACT_ATOMS: atom_id res chain seq x y z
N MET A 1 -24.58 -31.64 2.47
CA MET A 1 -23.35 -31.26 1.75
C MET A 1 -22.76 -30.08 2.49
N ALA A 2 -21.77 -30.32 3.35
CA ALA A 2 -21.09 -29.26 4.09
C ALA A 2 -20.01 -28.68 3.16
N ILE A 3 -20.23 -27.47 2.65
CA ILE A 3 -19.13 -26.70 2.06
C ILE A 3 -18.31 -26.17 3.22
N SER A 4 -17.15 -26.79 3.42
CA SER A 4 -16.16 -26.42 4.42
C SER A 4 -15.89 -24.91 4.35
N GLU A 5 -15.88 -24.27 5.51
CA GLU A 5 -15.62 -22.84 5.74
C GLU A 5 -14.15 -22.44 5.40
N GLU A 6 -13.48 -23.21 4.55
CA GLU A 6 -12.05 -23.13 4.24
C GLU A 6 -11.78 -22.49 2.87
N THR A 7 -12.72 -21.68 2.35
CA THR A 7 -12.50 -20.85 1.14
C THR A 7 -12.82 -19.38 1.38
N ARG A 8 -12.69 -18.92 2.63
CA ARG A 8 -12.86 -17.51 3.01
C ARG A 8 -11.68 -16.98 3.83
N LYS A 9 -10.44 -17.29 3.44
CA LYS A 9 -9.28 -16.56 3.94
C LYS A 9 -8.28 -16.44 2.82
N THR A 10 -8.20 -15.26 2.22
CA THR A 10 -6.95 -14.62 1.76
C THR A 10 -7.25 -13.45 0.82
N HIS A 11 -8.02 -12.45 1.22
CA HIS A 11 -8.02 -11.14 0.54
C HIS A 11 -8.37 -9.99 1.50
N ASP A 12 -8.09 -10.14 2.79
CA ASP A 12 -8.22 -9.06 3.78
C ASP A 12 -6.93 -8.90 4.58
N THR A 13 -5.79 -9.20 3.97
CA THR A 13 -4.52 -8.72 4.50
C THR A 13 -4.15 -7.48 3.71
N PRO A 14 -4.06 -6.30 4.37
CA PRO A 14 -3.60 -5.09 3.69
C PRO A 14 -2.23 -5.39 3.07
N SER A 15 -2.13 -5.15 1.76
CA SER A 15 -0.83 -5.21 1.08
C SER A 15 -0.11 -3.89 1.30
N LYS A 16 1.22 -3.86 1.26
CA LYS A 16 1.95 -2.60 1.34
C LYS A 16 2.06 -1.97 -0.05
N CYS A 17 2.11 -0.64 -0.11
CA CYS A 17 2.37 0.08 -1.35
C CYS A 17 3.67 -0.44 -1.99
N ALA A 18 3.66 -0.64 -3.30
CA ALA A 18 4.80 -1.15 -4.04
C ALA A 18 5.88 -0.09 -4.30
N ASN A 19 5.63 1.19 -3.99
CA ASN A 19 6.70 2.19 -3.96
C ASN A 19 7.58 1.92 -2.72
N PRO A 20 8.88 1.62 -2.87
CA PRO A 20 9.77 1.31 -1.75
C PRO A 20 9.91 2.47 -0.76
N ALA A 21 9.79 3.71 -1.22
CA ALA A 21 9.79 4.91 -0.39
C ALA A 21 8.44 5.15 0.32
N CYS A 22 7.42 4.31 0.10
CA CYS A 22 6.09 4.49 0.65
C CYS A 22 5.76 3.43 1.72
N SER A 23 5.38 3.87 2.91
CA SER A 23 4.92 2.99 4.00
C SER A 23 3.41 2.75 4.01
N CYS A 24 2.64 3.29 3.05
CA CYS A 24 1.19 3.16 3.06
C CYS A 24 0.72 1.71 2.92
N ASN A 25 -0.31 1.35 3.68
CA ASN A 25 -1.08 0.14 3.46
C ASN A 25 -2.10 0.37 2.33
N VAL A 26 -2.29 -0.64 1.49
CA VAL A 26 -3.18 -0.64 0.34
C VAL A 26 -4.08 -1.85 0.39
N SER A 27 -5.24 -1.73 -0.23
CA SER A 27 -6.13 -2.88 -0.44
C SER A 27 -5.38 -3.97 -1.20
N PRO A 28 -5.63 -5.25 -0.93
CA PRO A 28 -4.88 -6.35 -1.55
C PRO A 28 -5.05 -6.44 -3.07
N ASP A 29 -6.10 -5.85 -3.63
CA ASP A 29 -6.32 -5.73 -5.07
C ASP A 29 -5.53 -4.57 -5.71
N ARG A 30 -4.93 -3.69 -4.89
CA ARG A 30 -4.17 -2.51 -5.33
C ARG A 30 -2.69 -2.68 -5.03
N LYS A 31 -1.84 -2.28 -5.98
CA LYS A 31 -0.38 -2.28 -5.81
C LYS A 31 0.15 -0.99 -5.21
N TYR A 32 -0.51 0.13 -5.47
CA TYR A 32 -0.07 1.46 -5.04
C TYR A 32 -1.20 2.15 -4.28
N CYS A 33 -0.83 3.01 -3.32
CA CYS A 33 -1.82 3.76 -2.53
C CYS A 33 -2.44 4.90 -3.34
N SER A 34 -1.70 5.43 -4.31
CA SER A 34 -2.15 6.47 -5.24
C SER A 34 -1.44 6.33 -6.59
N GLU A 35 -1.96 7.02 -7.61
CA GLU A 35 -1.34 7.08 -8.95
C GLU A 35 0.05 7.73 -8.92
N GLN A 36 0.29 8.66 -7.98
CA GLN A 36 1.61 9.26 -7.73
C GLN A 36 2.64 8.17 -7.45
N CYS A 37 2.35 7.23 -6.54
CA CYS A 37 3.25 6.12 -6.25
C CYS A 37 3.42 5.15 -7.43
N ALA A 38 2.42 5.02 -8.30
CA ALA A 38 2.53 4.19 -9.49
C ALA A 38 3.51 4.80 -10.50
N GLY A 39 3.51 6.14 -10.66
CA GLY A 39 4.46 6.86 -11.52
C GLY A 39 5.85 7.05 -10.91
N MET A 40 5.95 7.01 -9.58
CA MET A 40 7.20 7.21 -8.82
C MET A 40 7.77 5.89 -8.27
N ALA A 41 7.33 4.73 -8.74
CA ALA A 41 7.75 3.43 -8.21
C ALA A 41 9.27 3.18 -8.28
N THR A 42 9.99 3.90 -9.14
CA THR A 42 11.45 3.86 -9.28
C THR A 42 12.17 4.98 -8.55
N MET A 43 11.45 5.90 -7.92
CA MET A 43 12.03 7.01 -7.16
C MET A 43 12.19 6.62 -5.70
N ASP A 44 13.25 7.13 -5.07
CA ASP A 44 13.48 6.96 -3.62
C ASP A 44 12.64 7.95 -2.78
N SER A 45 11.71 8.66 -3.41
CA SER A 45 10.82 9.62 -2.78
C SER A 45 9.36 9.19 -2.90
N CYS A 46 8.56 9.54 -1.88
CA CYS A 46 7.14 9.27 -1.85
C CYS A 46 6.37 10.57 -1.61
N ASP A 47 5.62 11.00 -2.62
CA ASP A 47 4.72 12.15 -2.57
C ASP A 47 3.25 11.69 -2.73
N CYS A 48 2.87 10.66 -1.98
CA CYS A 48 1.54 10.07 -2.08
C CYS A 48 0.44 10.97 -1.50
N GLY A 49 0.81 12.00 -0.73
CA GLY A 49 -0.09 12.96 -0.10
C GLY A 49 -0.89 12.40 1.10
N HIS A 50 -0.59 11.18 1.56
CA HIS A 50 -1.25 10.61 2.73
C HIS A 50 -0.56 11.05 4.02
N LEU A 51 -1.33 11.60 4.96
CA LEU A 51 -0.86 12.06 6.28
C LEU A 51 -0.18 10.94 7.07
N GLU A 52 -0.62 9.70 6.90
CA GLU A 52 -0.06 8.51 7.57
C GLU A 52 1.13 7.90 6.82
N CYS A 53 1.64 8.54 5.76
CA CYS A 53 2.82 8.08 5.06
C CYS A 53 4.08 8.59 5.78
N GLU A 54 4.81 7.68 6.44
CA GLU A 54 6.04 8.02 7.18
C GLU A 54 7.08 8.80 6.35
N ALA A 55 7.14 8.53 5.04
CA ALA A 55 8.04 9.24 4.14
C ALA A 55 7.67 10.72 3.92
N TYR A 56 6.40 11.09 4.09
CA TYR A 56 5.99 12.49 4.11
C TYR A 56 6.39 13.17 5.42
N THR A 57 6.35 12.43 6.54
CA THR A 57 6.69 12.99 7.86
C THR A 57 8.18 13.18 8.10
N GLU A 58 9.07 12.47 7.40
CA GLU A 58 10.52 12.60 7.54
C GLU A 58 11.14 13.71 6.67
N GLN A 59 10.43 14.21 5.65
CA GLN A 59 10.94 15.28 4.77
C GLN A 59 10.76 16.69 5.36
N GLU A 60 9.89 16.84 6.37
CA GLU A 60 9.52 18.12 7.01
C GLU A 60 10.12 18.27 8.43
N ARG A 61 11.15 17.49 8.79
CA ARG A 61 11.84 17.55 10.10
C ARG A 61 13.20 18.23 10.04
#